data_AF-A0A3L9M4X8-F1
#
_entry.id   AF-A0A3L9M4X8-F1
#
_cell.length_a   1.000
_cell.length_b   1.000
_cell.length_c   1.000
_cell.angle_alpha   90.00
_cell.angle_beta   90.00
_cell.angle_gamma   90.00
#
_symmetry.space_group_name_H-M   'P 1'
#
loop_
_entity.id
_entity.type
_entity.pdbx_description
1 polymer ?
#
loop_
_entity_poly.entity_id
_entity_poly.type
_entity_poly.pdbx_seq_one_letter_code
_entity_poly.pdbx_strand_id
1 'polypeptide(L)'
;MPTNRYLARELLAKHTRQKKQKKLEQRRLLLEQKAKQKKQDRKFLFFGLGFLTLPLFMFPAYPKNQWQYDLYRFITEEMFIIVGTKGPLPFFTILSSIYATVVMLFFGCYLFFKLIKKFRINKEFQEFVYSKFFQAEFESSKKYPWLEKPLIKKTIVSGMFLLSLLMGVLHFIFDEISFQTGNRRGALIEFGYNYKIGVILWEFIFSIFTIFPFFYFGLLAIYLFNYFFRGLGTGKIIPPQKTTPKRKRRGKRKN
;
A
#
# COMPACT_ATOMS: atom_id res chain seq x y z
N MET A 1 -49.24 26.61 -44.43
CA MET A 1 -48.63 25.26 -44.29
C MET A 1 -48.04 25.08 -42.88
N PRO A 2 -48.77 24.45 -41.93
CA PRO A 2 -48.36 24.29 -40.52
C PRO A 2 -47.60 22.98 -40.23
N THR A 3 -47.52 22.07 -41.20
CA THR A 3 -47.15 20.66 -41.04
C THR A 3 -45.67 20.45 -40.70
N ASN A 4 -44.76 21.27 -41.23
CA ASN A 4 -43.31 21.12 -41.03
C ASN A 4 -42.85 21.44 -39.59
N ARG A 5 -43.52 22.36 -38.89
CA ARG A 5 -43.17 22.68 -37.49
C ARG A 5 -43.60 21.59 -36.53
N TYR A 6 -44.71 20.90 -36.82
CA TYR A 6 -45.19 19.79 -36.01
C TYR A 6 -44.26 18.58 -36.13
N LEU A 7 -43.89 18.23 -37.37
CA LEU A 7 -42.98 17.14 -37.68
C LEU A 7 -41.58 17.34 -37.07
N ALA A 8 -41.07 18.59 -37.09
CA ALA A 8 -39.80 18.93 -36.45
C ALA A 8 -39.84 18.79 -34.92
N ARG A 9 -40.96 19.16 -34.27
CA ARG A 9 -41.13 19.00 -32.81
C ARG A 9 -41.21 17.52 -32.42
N GLU A 10 -41.87 16.71 -33.23
CA GLU A 10 -42.02 15.28 -32.99
C GLU A 10 -40.69 14.53 -33.15
N LEU A 11 -39.90 14.87 -34.18
CA LEU A 11 -38.53 14.35 -34.36
C LEU A 11 -37.61 14.74 -33.20
N LEU A 12 -37.69 16.00 -32.73
CA LEU A 12 -36.89 16.48 -31.61
C LEU A 12 -37.31 15.81 -30.29
N ALA A 13 -38.60 15.59 -30.07
CA ALA A 13 -39.10 14.83 -28.92
C ALA A 13 -38.63 13.37 -28.95
N LYS A 14 -38.65 12.71 -30.12
CA LYS A 14 -38.15 11.34 -30.32
C LYS A 14 -36.65 11.24 -30.03
N HIS A 15 -35.85 12.17 -30.55
CA HIS A 15 -34.41 12.22 -30.28
C HIS A 15 -34.10 12.49 -28.80
N THR A 16 -34.87 13.36 -28.15
CA THR A 16 -34.70 13.67 -26.71
C THR A 16 -35.05 12.46 -25.84
N ARG A 17 -36.11 11.71 -26.18
CA ARG A 17 -36.48 10.45 -25.52
C ARG A 17 -35.39 9.37 -25.69
N GLN A 18 -34.87 9.20 -26.91
CA GLN A 18 -33.75 8.28 -27.18
C GLN A 18 -32.49 8.64 -26.39
N LYS A 19 -32.14 9.94 -26.33
CA LYS A 19 -30.98 10.41 -25.54
C LYS A 19 -31.18 10.15 -24.04
N LYS A 20 -32.40 10.32 -23.52
CA LYS A 20 -32.76 10.02 -22.12
C LYS A 20 -32.66 8.52 -21.83
N GLN A 21 -33.13 7.66 -22.74
CA GLN A 21 -33.02 6.20 -22.63
C GLN A 21 -31.57 5.73 -22.65
N LYS A 22 -30.75 6.19 -23.60
CA LYS A 22 -29.31 5.87 -23.65
C LYS A 22 -28.57 6.27 -22.36
N LYS A 23 -28.91 7.45 -21.79
CA LYS A 23 -28.34 7.90 -20.51
C LYS A 23 -28.76 7.02 -19.33
N LEU A 24 -29.99 6.51 -19.34
CA LEU A 24 -30.51 5.57 -18.33
C LEU A 24 -29.84 4.20 -18.43
N GLU A 25 -29.66 3.68 -19.65
CA GLU A 25 -28.95 2.42 -19.90
C GLU A 25 -27.48 2.50 -19.49
N GLN A 26 -26.78 3.58 -19.85
CA GLN A 26 -25.40 3.81 -19.40
C GLN A 26 -25.28 3.86 -17.88
N ARG A 27 -26.26 4.50 -17.20
CA ARG A 27 -26.32 4.51 -15.73
C ARG A 27 -26.57 3.12 -15.16
N ARG A 28 -27.47 2.33 -15.74
CA ARG A 28 -27.73 0.94 -15.32
C ARG A 28 -26.47 0.08 -15.47
N LEU A 29 -25.79 0.14 -16.62
CA LEU A 29 -24.55 -0.60 -16.86
C LEU A 29 -23.44 -0.21 -15.88
N LEU A 30 -23.27 1.09 -15.60
CA LEU A 30 -22.33 1.57 -14.58
C LEU A 30 -22.68 1.06 -13.18
N LEU A 31 -23.97 1.04 -12.82
CA LEU A 31 -24.42 0.52 -11.52
C LEU A 31 -24.21 -0.99 -11.41
N GLU A 32 -24.47 -1.76 -12.47
CA GLU A 32 -24.19 -3.19 -12.53
C GLU A 32 -22.69 -3.48 -12.41
N GLN A 33 -21.83 -2.72 -13.10
CA GLN A 33 -20.38 -2.84 -12.97
C GLN A 33 -19.92 -2.54 -11.54
N LYS A 34 -20.44 -1.47 -10.92
CA LYS A 34 -20.15 -1.15 -9.51
C LYS A 34 -20.63 -2.24 -8.56
N ALA A 35 -21.81 -2.82 -8.79
CA ALA A 35 -22.34 -3.91 -7.97
C ALA A 35 -21.49 -5.18 -8.09
N LYS A 36 -21.07 -5.54 -9.32
CA LYS A 36 -20.16 -6.67 -9.57
C LYS A 36 -18.81 -6.45 -8.89
N GLN A 37 -18.25 -5.26 -9.01
CA GLN A 37 -16.99 -4.89 -8.35
C GLN A 37 -17.12 -4.94 -6.82
N LYS A 38 -18.16 -4.36 -6.23
CA LYS A 38 -18.43 -4.42 -4.79
C LYS A 38 -18.55 -5.87 -4.28
N LYS A 39 -19.18 -6.76 -5.06
CA LYS A 39 -19.29 -8.18 -4.72
C LYS A 39 -17.92 -8.87 -4.76
N GLN A 40 -17.07 -8.53 -5.73
CA GLN A 40 -15.71 -9.04 -5.84
C GLN A 40 -14.81 -8.54 -4.71
N ASP A 41 -14.86 -7.25 -4.37
CA ASP A 41 -14.11 -6.65 -3.27
C ASP A 41 -14.52 -7.28 -1.93
N ARG A 42 -15.82 -7.54 -1.73
CA ARG A 42 -16.32 -8.24 -0.53
C ARG A 42 -15.76 -9.66 -0.43
N LYS A 43 -15.65 -10.40 -1.54
CA LYS A 43 -15.01 -11.72 -1.55
C LYS A 43 -13.53 -11.62 -1.16
N PHE A 44 -12.79 -10.68 -1.75
CA PHE A 44 -11.38 -10.47 -1.39
C PHE A 44 -11.19 -10.11 0.07
N LEU A 45 -12.07 -9.28 0.64
CA LEU A 45 -12.05 -8.95 2.07
C LEU A 45 -12.26 -10.18 2.95
N PHE A 46 -13.26 -11.02 2.64
CA PHE A 46 -13.50 -12.25 3.40
C PHE A 46 -12.34 -13.24 3.30
N PHE A 47 -11.78 -13.44 2.10
CA PHE A 47 -10.59 -14.28 1.92
C PHE A 47 -9.38 -13.71 2.68
N GLY A 48 -9.15 -12.41 2.61
CA GLY A 48 -8.07 -11.75 3.34
C GLY A 48 -8.22 -11.89 4.85
N LEU A 49 -9.44 -11.73 5.37
CA LEU A 49 -9.73 -11.87 6.79
C LEU A 49 -9.54 -13.32 7.27
N GLY A 50 -10.04 -14.30 6.51
CA GLY A 50 -9.86 -15.71 6.83
C GLY A 50 -8.38 -16.15 6.79
N PHE A 51 -7.61 -15.58 5.87
CA PHE A 51 -6.18 -15.85 5.80
C PHE A 51 -5.39 -15.21 6.95
N LEU A 52 -5.81 -14.03 7.42
CA LEU A 52 -5.21 -13.38 8.59
C LEU A 52 -5.51 -14.13 9.90
N THR A 53 -6.66 -14.80 9.99
CA THR A 53 -7.08 -15.52 11.20
C THR A 53 -6.63 -16.98 11.24
N LEU A 54 -6.01 -17.50 10.17
CA LEU A 54 -5.51 -18.88 10.10
C LEU A 54 -4.59 -19.26 11.28
N PRO A 55 -3.64 -18.41 11.72
CA PRO A 55 -2.80 -18.70 12.88
C PRO A 55 -3.59 -18.96 14.17
N LEU A 56 -4.76 -18.32 14.37
CA LEU A 56 -5.57 -18.50 15.59
C LEU A 56 -6.00 -19.95 15.80
N PHE A 57 -6.32 -20.64 14.71
CA PHE A 57 -6.85 -22.00 14.73
C PHE A 57 -5.73 -23.05 14.64
N MET A 58 -4.66 -22.74 13.90
CA MET A 58 -3.62 -23.71 13.57
C MET A 58 -2.46 -23.72 14.57
N PHE A 59 -2.11 -22.58 15.17
CA PHE A 59 -0.90 -22.48 15.97
C PHE A 59 -1.18 -22.66 17.47
N PRO A 60 -0.50 -23.61 18.13
CA PRO A 60 -0.64 -23.80 19.56
C PRO A 60 0.13 -22.70 20.31
N ALA A 61 -0.34 -22.39 21.53
CA ALA A 61 0.32 -21.45 22.43
C ALA A 61 1.70 -21.93 22.88
N TYR A 62 1.80 -23.25 23.09
CA TYR A 62 2.95 -23.97 23.60
C TYR A 62 3.17 -25.22 22.74
N PRO A 63 4.42 -25.71 22.62
CA PRO A 63 4.70 -26.96 21.93
C PRO A 63 3.98 -28.11 22.64
N LYS A 64 3.23 -28.92 21.87
CA LYS A 64 2.46 -30.07 22.38
C LYS A 64 3.10 -31.42 22.07
N ASN A 65 3.89 -31.48 21.00
CA ASN A 65 4.49 -32.71 20.48
C ASN A 65 6.01 -32.57 20.36
N GLN A 66 6.74 -33.69 20.31
CA GLN A 66 8.21 -33.71 20.29
C GLN A 66 8.82 -32.80 19.21
N TRP A 67 8.36 -32.91 17.96
CA TRP A 67 8.87 -32.08 16.87
C TRP A 67 8.65 -30.57 17.09
N GLN A 68 7.59 -30.17 17.80
CA GLN A 68 7.31 -28.76 18.12
C GLN A 68 8.28 -28.25 19.18
N TYR A 69 8.62 -29.12 20.14
CA TYR A 69 9.60 -28.84 21.16
C TYR A 69 11.00 -28.72 20.54
N ASP A 70 11.37 -29.64 19.65
CA ASP A 70 12.65 -29.60 18.94
C ASP A 70 12.78 -28.34 18.07
N LEU A 71 11.70 -27.95 17.38
CA LEU A 71 11.64 -26.71 16.61
C LEU A 71 11.77 -25.47 17.50
N TYR A 72 11.03 -25.43 18.61
CA TYR A 72 11.11 -24.32 19.57
C TYR A 72 12.55 -24.19 20.10
N ARG A 73 13.13 -25.31 20.54
CA ARG A 73 14.48 -25.41 21.05
C ARG A 73 15.52 -24.96 20.01
N PHE A 74 15.42 -25.42 18.77
CA PHE A 74 16.29 -24.99 17.68
C PHE A 74 16.26 -23.47 17.47
N ILE A 75 15.06 -22.87 17.44
CA ILE A 75 14.90 -21.43 17.23
C ILE A 75 15.47 -20.64 18.42
N THR A 76 15.22 -21.08 19.65
CA THR A 76 15.65 -20.35 20.85
C THR A 76 17.11 -20.55 21.20
N GLU A 77 17.64 -21.78 21.05
CA GLU A 77 18.98 -22.16 21.52
C GLU A 77 20.04 -22.09 20.41
N GLU A 78 19.72 -22.53 19.19
CA GLU A 78 20.71 -22.57 18.08
C GLU A 78 20.69 -21.26 17.28
N MET A 79 19.50 -20.70 17.02
CA MET A 79 19.38 -19.44 16.27
C MET A 79 19.44 -18.21 17.18
N PHE A 80 19.42 -18.39 18.52
CA PHE A 80 19.36 -17.31 19.51
C PHE A 80 18.22 -16.31 19.26
N ILE A 81 17.12 -16.75 18.64
CA ILE A 81 15.95 -15.92 18.35
C ILE A 81 15.01 -15.97 19.56
N ILE A 82 14.96 -14.89 20.35
CA ILE A 82 14.25 -14.81 21.63
C ILE A 82 12.88 -14.14 21.43
N VAL A 83 12.10 -14.58 20.45
CA VAL A 83 10.83 -13.92 20.12
C VAL A 83 9.76 -14.25 21.17
N GLY A 84 9.39 -13.25 21.98
CA GLY A 84 8.25 -13.32 22.89
C GLY A 84 8.38 -14.35 24.02
N THR A 85 9.59 -14.83 24.33
CA THR A 85 9.86 -15.88 25.34
C THR A 85 9.40 -15.52 26.76
N LYS A 86 9.29 -14.22 27.05
CA LYS A 86 8.85 -13.73 28.35
C LYS A 86 7.31 -13.62 28.47
N GLY A 87 6.56 -13.84 27.37
CA GLY A 87 5.10 -13.75 27.33
C GLY A 87 4.38 -15.07 27.37
N PRO A 88 3.04 -15.07 27.58
CA PRO A 88 2.27 -16.29 27.77
C PRO A 88 2.12 -17.12 26.48
N LEU A 89 2.69 -16.68 25.35
CA LEU A 89 2.45 -17.22 24.01
C LEU A 89 3.73 -17.28 23.14
N PRO A 90 4.87 -17.77 23.64
CA PRO A 90 6.15 -17.62 22.94
C PRO A 90 6.20 -18.43 21.65
N PHE A 91 5.79 -19.70 21.70
CA PHE A 91 5.76 -20.58 20.54
C PHE A 91 4.75 -20.11 19.47
N PHE A 92 3.59 -19.62 19.90
CA PHE A 92 2.60 -19.02 19.01
C PHE A 92 3.15 -17.78 18.28
N THR A 93 3.92 -16.96 18.99
CA THR A 93 4.52 -15.73 18.45
C THR A 93 5.55 -16.05 17.39
N ILE A 94 6.46 -17.00 17.65
CA ILE A 94 7.45 -17.48 16.68
C ILE A 94 6.77 -17.98 15.40
N LEU A 95 5.78 -18.87 15.52
CA LEU A 95 5.07 -19.41 14.36
C LEU A 95 4.30 -18.32 13.59
N SER A 96 3.68 -17.39 14.32
CA SER A 96 2.97 -16.25 13.72
C SER A 96 3.90 -15.31 12.98
N SER A 97 5.11 -15.06 13.51
CA SER A 97 6.13 -14.23 12.88
C SER A 97 6.64 -14.83 11.58
N ILE A 98 6.96 -16.14 11.60
CA ILE A 98 7.37 -16.89 10.40
C ILE A 98 6.25 -16.84 9.36
N TYR A 99 5.02 -17.12 9.78
CA TYR A 99 3.85 -17.09 8.90
C TYR A 99 3.65 -15.71 8.28
N ALA A 100 3.58 -14.65 9.09
CA ALA A 100 3.38 -13.30 8.61
C ALA A 100 4.49 -12.87 7.64
N THR A 101 5.75 -13.18 7.96
CA THR A 101 6.90 -12.89 7.10
C THR A 101 6.78 -13.56 5.74
N VAL A 102 6.54 -14.88 5.72
CA VAL A 102 6.41 -15.67 4.48
C VAL A 102 5.25 -15.16 3.63
N VAL A 103 4.09 -14.93 4.26
CA VAL A 103 2.89 -14.40 3.61
C VAL A 103 3.15 -13.05 2.97
N MET A 104 3.70 -12.12 3.74
CA MET A 104 3.93 -10.75 3.29
C MET A 104 5.02 -10.72 2.21
N LEU A 105 6.00 -11.63 2.24
CA LEU A 105 7.00 -11.78 1.19
C LEU A 105 6.37 -12.26 -0.11
N PHE A 106 5.59 -13.34 -0.09
CA PHE A 106 4.88 -13.83 -1.30
C PHE A 106 3.93 -12.78 -1.85
N PHE A 107 3.17 -12.11 -0.98
CA PHE A 107 2.28 -11.03 -1.38
C PHE A 107 3.04 -9.86 -2.02
N GLY A 108 4.15 -9.44 -1.42
CA GLY A 108 5.03 -8.41 -1.95
C GLY A 108 5.62 -8.80 -3.32
N CYS A 109 6.14 -10.03 -3.45
CA CYS A 109 6.64 -10.58 -4.71
C CYS A 109 5.55 -10.61 -5.79
N TYR A 110 4.33 -11.03 -5.44
CA TYR A 110 3.19 -11.04 -6.35
C TYR A 110 2.83 -9.62 -6.83
N LEU A 111 2.75 -8.65 -5.92
CA LEU A 111 2.48 -7.25 -6.28
C LEU A 111 3.58 -6.67 -7.16
N PHE A 112 4.84 -6.92 -6.80
CA PHE A 112 6.00 -6.48 -7.56
C PHE A 112 6.00 -7.08 -8.97
N PHE A 113 5.81 -8.39 -9.09
CA PHE A 113 5.69 -9.08 -10.38
C PHE A 113 4.54 -8.51 -11.22
N LYS A 114 3.36 -8.31 -10.62
CA LYS A 114 2.20 -7.73 -11.32
C LYS A 114 2.51 -6.32 -11.83
N LEU A 115 3.24 -5.51 -11.06
CA LEU A 115 3.66 -4.17 -11.45
C LEU A 115 4.65 -4.21 -12.62
N ILE A 116 5.69 -5.03 -12.52
CA ILE A 116 6.69 -5.20 -13.60
C ILE A 116 6.04 -5.75 -14.86
N LYS A 117 5.12 -6.73 -14.75
CA LYS A 117 4.38 -7.28 -15.90
C LYS A 117 3.50 -6.22 -16.56
N LYS A 118 2.87 -5.35 -15.77
CA LYS A 118 1.97 -4.30 -16.26
C LYS A 118 2.70 -3.23 -17.07
N PHE A 119 3.79 -2.69 -16.52
CA PHE A 119 4.47 -1.55 -17.15
C PHE A 119 5.63 -1.98 -18.06
N ARG A 120 6.17 -3.20 -17.89
CA ARG A 120 7.46 -3.65 -18.42
C ARG A 120 8.61 -2.74 -17.98
N ILE A 121 9.84 -3.21 -17.97
CA ILE A 121 11.00 -2.37 -17.56
C ILE A 121 11.41 -1.46 -18.74
N ASN A 122 10.53 -0.52 -19.10
CA ASN A 122 10.65 0.39 -20.25
C ASN A 122 10.39 1.86 -19.82
N LYS A 123 10.08 2.74 -20.79
CA LYS A 123 9.75 4.15 -20.52
C LYS A 123 8.48 4.33 -19.68
N GLU A 124 7.46 3.49 -19.85
CA GLU A 124 6.21 3.58 -19.07
C GLU A 124 6.47 3.31 -17.58
N PHE A 125 7.37 2.37 -17.26
CA PHE A 125 7.82 2.16 -15.88
C PHE A 125 8.55 3.39 -15.33
N GLN A 126 9.41 4.03 -16.12
CA GLN A 126 10.10 5.26 -15.71
C GLN A 126 9.10 6.37 -15.37
N GLU A 127 8.11 6.59 -16.24
CA GLU A 127 7.06 7.59 -16.02
C GLU A 127 6.19 7.25 -14.82
N PHE A 128 5.82 5.98 -14.63
CA PHE A 128 5.06 5.53 -13.48
C PHE A 128 5.83 5.80 -12.17
N VAL A 129 7.08 5.37 -12.10
CA VAL A 129 7.92 5.57 -10.91
C VAL A 129 8.19 7.05 -10.66
N TYR A 130 8.47 7.82 -11.72
CA TYR A 130 8.69 9.27 -11.63
C TYR A 130 7.44 10.00 -11.12
N SER A 131 6.27 9.69 -11.69
CA SER A 131 5.01 10.33 -11.30
C SER A 131 4.65 10.07 -9.83
N LYS A 132 4.91 8.85 -9.34
CA LYS A 132 4.57 8.44 -7.97
C LYS A 132 5.60 8.85 -6.93
N PHE A 133 6.88 8.78 -7.24
CA PHE A 133 7.93 9.04 -6.25
C PHE A 133 8.51 10.45 -6.30
N PHE A 134 8.39 11.16 -7.42
CA PHE A 134 9.01 12.47 -7.61
C PHE A 134 7.98 13.59 -7.88
N GLN A 135 6.91 13.33 -8.63
CA GLN A 135 5.90 14.36 -8.96
C GLN A 135 4.68 14.40 -8.01
N ALA A 136 4.53 13.44 -7.09
CA ALA A 136 3.43 13.47 -6.14
C ALA A 136 3.42 14.80 -5.37
N GLU A 137 2.31 15.54 -5.42
CA GLU A 137 2.16 16.78 -4.67
C GLU A 137 1.94 16.46 -3.19
N PHE A 138 2.75 17.07 -2.34
CA PHE A 138 2.49 17.05 -0.90
C PHE A 138 1.55 18.20 -0.59
N GLU A 139 0.44 17.94 0.10
CA GLU A 139 -0.49 19.01 0.47
C GLU A 139 0.20 20.12 1.28
N SER A 140 1.17 19.72 2.12
CA SER A 140 2.03 20.61 2.89
C SER A 140 2.93 21.50 2.03
N SER A 141 3.14 21.17 0.75
CA SER A 141 3.97 21.99 -0.15
C SER A 141 3.32 23.33 -0.49
N LYS A 142 2.00 23.46 -0.32
CA LYS A 142 1.29 24.75 -0.38
C LYS A 142 1.81 25.74 0.67
N LYS A 143 2.16 25.25 1.85
CA LYS A 143 2.73 26.03 2.95
C LYS A 143 4.26 26.13 2.87
N TYR A 144 4.91 25.08 2.39
CA TYR A 144 6.37 24.98 2.31
C TYR A 144 6.82 24.64 0.88
N PRO A 145 7.04 25.64 0.02
CA PRO A 145 7.37 25.42 -1.40
C PRO A 145 8.67 24.63 -1.64
N TRP A 146 9.60 24.65 -0.68
CA TRP A 146 10.84 23.88 -0.76
C TRP A 146 10.60 22.36 -0.77
N LEU A 147 9.46 21.89 -0.23
CA LEU A 147 9.04 20.48 -0.33
C LEU A 147 8.72 20.07 -1.77
N GLU A 148 8.53 20.99 -2.71
CA GLU A 148 8.31 20.64 -4.13
C GLU A 148 9.60 20.17 -4.84
N LYS A 149 10.79 20.44 -4.27
CA LYS A 149 12.06 20.05 -4.89
C LYS A 149 12.15 18.51 -4.99
N PRO A 150 12.37 17.92 -6.19
CA PRO A 150 12.33 16.47 -6.39
C PRO A 150 13.29 15.68 -5.48
N LEU A 151 14.50 16.19 -5.28
CA LEU A 151 15.50 15.56 -4.39
C LEU A 151 14.99 15.51 -2.94
N ILE A 152 14.38 16.59 -2.45
CA ILE A 152 13.88 16.67 -1.07
C ILE A 152 12.73 15.69 -0.86
N LYS A 153 11.76 15.65 -1.78
CA LYS A 153 10.67 14.66 -1.72
C LYS A 153 11.22 13.25 -1.69
N LYS A 154 12.19 12.97 -2.56
CA LYS A 154 12.79 11.64 -2.67
C LYS A 154 13.50 11.24 -1.38
N THR A 155 14.27 12.14 -0.77
CA THR A 155 14.93 11.90 0.51
C THR A 155 13.91 11.65 1.62
N ILE A 156 12.83 12.42 1.70
CA ILE A 156 11.78 12.23 2.71
C ILE A 156 11.10 10.87 2.53
N VAL A 157 10.62 10.55 1.32
CA VAL A 157 9.92 9.28 1.07
C VAL A 157 10.87 8.10 1.29
N SER A 158 12.10 8.16 0.78
CA SER A 158 13.08 7.08 0.99
C SER A 158 13.46 6.95 2.46
N GLY A 159 13.58 8.07 3.18
CA GLY A 159 13.81 8.13 4.61
C GLY A 159 12.69 7.51 5.42
N MET A 160 11.42 7.69 5.01
CA MET A 160 10.28 7.02 5.64
C MET A 160 10.35 5.49 5.47
N PHE A 161 10.63 5.00 4.26
CA PHE A 161 10.80 3.56 4.02
C PHE A 161 12.02 2.99 4.75
N LEU A 162 13.13 3.74 4.81
CA LEU A 162 14.30 3.37 5.59
C LEU A 162 13.98 3.32 7.09
N LEU A 163 13.24 4.30 7.61
CA LEU A 163 12.81 4.33 9.00
C LEU A 163 11.88 3.15 9.32
N SER A 164 10.96 2.80 8.41
CA SER A 164 10.12 1.60 8.55
C SER A 164 10.97 0.33 8.60
N LEU A 165 11.96 0.19 7.70
CA LEU A 165 12.86 -0.95 7.69
C LEU A 165 13.67 -1.03 8.99
N LEU A 166 14.26 0.09 9.40
CA LEU A 166 14.98 0.18 10.67
C LEU A 166 14.08 -0.19 11.83
N MET A 167 12.85 0.31 11.89
CA MET A 167 11.93 -0.01 12.98
C MET A 167 11.54 -1.49 13.00
N GLY A 168 11.39 -2.12 11.83
CA GLY A 168 11.21 -3.57 11.72
C GLY A 168 12.43 -4.35 12.22
N VAL A 169 13.64 -3.97 11.79
CA VAL A 169 14.89 -4.62 12.23
C VAL A 169 15.13 -4.41 13.74
N LEU A 170 14.91 -3.19 14.24
CA LEU A 170 15.04 -2.86 15.65
C LEU A 170 14.01 -3.60 16.51
N HIS A 171 12.81 -3.87 15.98
CA HIS A 171 11.84 -4.73 16.65
C HIS A 171 12.38 -6.15 16.86
N PHE A 172 13.08 -6.72 15.86
CA PHE A 172 13.73 -8.02 16.00
C PHE A 172 14.99 -8.00 16.88
N ILE A 173 15.77 -6.91 16.87
CA ILE A 173 17.03 -6.82 17.63
C ILE A 173 16.78 -6.51 19.11
N PHE A 174 15.86 -5.60 19.42
CA PHE A 174 15.59 -5.13 20.79
C PHE A 174 14.45 -5.90 21.47
N ASP A 175 14.49 -7.24 21.37
CA ASP A 175 13.47 -8.22 21.82
C ASP A 175 13.04 -8.12 23.32
N GLU A 176 13.55 -7.14 24.08
CA GLU A 176 13.09 -6.81 25.43
C GLU A 176 11.76 -6.06 25.49
N ILE A 177 11.16 -5.66 24.36
CA ILE A 177 9.89 -4.91 24.34
C ILE A 177 8.72 -5.71 24.91
N SER A 178 8.89 -7.02 25.14
CA SER A 178 7.80 -7.85 25.65
C SER A 178 7.53 -7.75 27.16
N PHE A 179 8.47 -7.41 28.09
CA PHE A 179 8.14 -7.49 29.53
C PHE A 179 8.79 -6.47 30.48
N GLN A 180 7.92 -5.81 31.26
CA GLN A 180 8.13 -5.26 32.61
C GLN A 180 9.48 -4.58 32.91
N THR A 181 9.85 -3.58 32.12
CA THR A 181 10.37 -2.37 32.79
C THR A 181 9.15 -1.49 33.03
N GLY A 182 8.99 -0.90 34.23
CA GLY A 182 7.85 -0.01 34.58
C GLY A 182 7.78 1.29 33.76
N ASN A 183 8.25 1.26 32.52
CA ASN A 183 8.39 2.34 31.60
C ASN A 183 7.21 2.33 30.61
N ARG A 184 6.55 3.47 30.40
CA ARG A 184 5.34 3.56 29.56
C ARG A 184 5.58 3.34 28.05
N ARG A 185 6.85 3.14 27.64
CA ARG A 185 7.24 2.98 26.25
C ARG A 185 6.98 1.53 25.81
N GLY A 186 6.06 1.33 24.86
CA GLY A 186 5.75 0.01 24.31
C GLY A 186 4.57 -0.73 24.97
N ALA A 187 3.92 -0.14 25.98
CA ALA A 187 2.82 -0.78 26.72
C ALA A 187 1.65 -1.28 25.85
N LEU A 188 1.36 -0.62 24.72
CA LEU A 188 0.34 -1.07 23.76
C LEU A 188 0.78 -2.32 22.99
N ILE A 189 2.07 -2.42 22.69
CA ILE A 189 2.67 -3.56 22.02
C ILE A 189 2.66 -4.73 23.00
N GLU A 190 3.22 -4.53 24.19
CA GLU A 190 3.20 -5.48 25.33
C GLU A 190 1.79 -6.01 25.61
N PHE A 191 0.80 -5.11 25.77
CA PHE A 191 -0.60 -5.50 25.93
C PHE A 191 -1.11 -6.37 24.76
N GLY A 192 -0.74 -6.03 23.53
CA GLY A 192 -1.10 -6.82 22.35
C GLY A 192 -0.51 -8.23 22.37
N TYR A 193 0.76 -8.39 22.75
CA TYR A 193 1.43 -9.70 22.79
C TYR A 193 0.87 -10.64 23.87
N ASN A 194 0.11 -10.14 24.85
CA ASN A 194 -0.61 -10.97 25.81
C ASN A 194 -1.81 -11.73 25.20
N TYR A 195 -2.28 -11.33 24.01
CA TYR A 195 -3.42 -11.96 23.34
C TYR A 195 -3.01 -12.45 21.95
N LYS A 196 -3.44 -13.66 21.57
CA LYS A 196 -3.17 -14.23 20.23
C LYS A 196 -3.52 -13.28 19.08
N ILE A 197 -4.63 -12.55 19.19
CA ILE A 197 -5.06 -11.58 18.17
C ILE A 197 -4.08 -10.40 18.09
N GLY A 198 -3.60 -9.92 19.23
CA GLY A 198 -2.63 -8.82 19.26
C GLY A 198 -1.27 -9.25 18.73
N VAL A 199 -0.81 -10.48 19.01
CA VAL A 199 0.35 -11.08 18.37
C VAL A 199 0.21 -11.05 16.85
N ILE A 200 -0.88 -11.59 16.30
CA ILE A 200 -1.12 -11.58 14.84
C ILE A 200 -1.06 -10.14 14.30
N LEU A 201 -1.78 -9.21 14.93
CA LEU A 201 -1.80 -7.81 14.49
C LEU A 201 -0.40 -7.21 14.40
N TRP A 202 0.39 -7.33 15.47
CA TRP A 202 1.73 -6.73 15.54
C TRP A 202 2.70 -7.42 14.59
N GLU A 203 2.71 -8.76 14.53
CA GLU A 203 3.56 -9.51 13.60
C GLU A 203 3.29 -9.14 12.14
N PHE A 204 2.03 -8.94 11.76
CA PHE A 204 1.70 -8.46 10.41
C PHE A 204 2.16 -7.01 10.15
N ILE A 205 2.01 -6.11 11.12
CA ILE A 205 2.47 -4.72 11.01
C ILE A 205 4.00 -4.67 10.83
N PHE A 206 4.74 -5.38 11.68
CA PHE A 206 6.21 -5.43 11.60
C PHE A 206 6.69 -6.15 10.34
N SER A 207 6.00 -7.20 9.91
CA SER A 207 6.27 -7.84 8.62
C SER A 207 6.09 -6.88 7.44
N ILE A 208 5.03 -6.06 7.43
CA ILE A 208 4.83 -5.03 6.41
C ILE A 208 5.98 -4.02 6.42
N PHE A 209 6.33 -3.49 7.59
CA PHE A 209 7.40 -2.50 7.73
C PHE A 209 8.79 -3.06 7.42
N THR A 210 9.00 -4.35 7.54
CA THR A 210 10.28 -4.98 7.19
C THR A 210 10.33 -5.30 5.69
N ILE A 211 9.27 -5.85 5.13
CA ILE A 211 9.27 -6.42 3.78
C ILE A 211 9.04 -5.38 2.68
N PHE A 212 8.06 -4.46 2.84
CA PHE A 212 7.72 -3.50 1.78
C PHE A 212 8.84 -2.51 1.44
N PRO A 213 9.70 -2.06 2.38
CA PRO A 213 10.86 -1.26 2.03
C PRO A 213 11.81 -1.94 1.03
N PHE A 214 12.02 -3.26 1.10
CA PHE A 214 12.86 -3.96 0.11
C PHE A 214 12.30 -3.81 -1.30
N PHE A 215 10.98 -3.93 -1.48
CA PHE A 215 10.34 -3.71 -2.77
C PHE A 215 10.43 -2.25 -3.23
N TYR A 216 10.27 -1.30 -2.31
CA TYR A 216 10.44 0.12 -2.61
C TYR A 216 11.87 0.41 -3.13
N PHE A 217 12.89 -0.04 -2.39
CA PHE A 217 14.28 0.16 -2.79
C PHE A 217 14.63 -0.63 -4.06
N GLY A 218 14.05 -1.81 -4.26
CA GLY A 218 14.17 -2.57 -5.51
C GLY A 218 13.61 -1.83 -6.72
N LEU A 219 12.41 -1.25 -6.61
CA LEU A 219 11.83 -0.40 -7.67
C LEU A 219 12.69 0.84 -7.94
N LEU A 220 13.23 1.44 -6.89
CA LEU A 220 14.14 2.57 -7.02
C LEU A 220 15.44 2.18 -7.71
N ALA A 221 16.04 1.05 -7.36
CA ALA A 221 17.25 0.54 -7.98
C ALA A 221 17.03 0.28 -9.47
N ILE A 222 15.92 -0.35 -9.84
CA ILE A 222 15.54 -0.54 -11.25
C ILE A 222 15.36 0.80 -11.96
N TYR A 223 14.74 1.78 -11.30
CA TYR A 223 14.57 3.11 -11.86
C TYR A 223 15.91 3.78 -12.17
N LEU A 224 16.81 3.82 -11.18
CA LEU A 224 18.15 4.41 -11.31
C LEU A 224 18.98 3.66 -12.36
N PHE A 225 18.93 2.33 -12.38
CA PHE A 225 19.65 1.53 -13.37
C PHE A 225 19.21 1.88 -14.80
N ASN A 226 17.91 1.93 -15.04
CA ASN A 226 17.36 2.32 -16.34
C ASN A 226 17.68 3.77 -16.72
N TYR A 227 17.75 4.67 -15.73
CA TYR A 227 18.09 6.07 -15.93
C TYR A 227 19.56 6.23 -16.36
N PHE A 228 20.49 5.66 -15.59
CA PHE A 228 21.93 5.81 -15.81
C PHE A 228 22.47 4.95 -16.95
N PHE A 229 22.06 3.68 -17.05
CA PHE A 229 22.68 2.72 -17.97
C PHE A 229 21.91 2.53 -19.28
N ARG A 230 20.58 2.70 -19.26
CA ARG A 230 19.72 2.49 -20.45
C ARG A 230 19.22 3.80 -21.06
N GLY A 231 19.51 4.94 -20.44
CA GLY A 231 19.10 6.27 -20.91
C GLY A 231 17.59 6.49 -20.97
N LEU A 232 16.77 5.61 -20.39
CA LEU A 232 15.30 5.60 -20.57
C LEU A 232 14.58 6.81 -19.94
N GLY A 233 15.29 7.67 -19.21
CA GLY A 233 14.76 8.90 -18.60
C GLY A 233 15.48 10.20 -19.00
N THR A 234 16.41 10.16 -19.96
CA THR A 234 17.20 11.35 -20.40
C THR A 234 16.52 12.18 -21.49
N GLY A 235 15.50 11.65 -22.17
CA GLY A 235 14.75 12.35 -23.22
C GLY A 235 13.36 12.80 -22.77
N LYS A 236 13.21 14.07 -22.36
CA LYS A 236 11.94 14.81 -22.29
C LYS A 236 10.79 14.12 -21.53
N ILE A 237 10.97 13.79 -20.25
CA ILE A 237 9.81 13.84 -19.33
C ILE A 237 9.50 15.32 -19.14
N ILE A 238 8.78 15.92 -20.08
CA ILE A 238 8.26 17.28 -19.95
C ILE A 238 7.24 17.17 -18.81
N PRO A 239 7.51 17.74 -17.61
CA PRO A 239 6.47 17.78 -16.59
C PRO A 239 5.25 18.46 -17.24
N PRO A 240 4.03 17.89 -17.14
CA PRO A 240 2.87 18.57 -17.69
C PRO A 240 2.86 19.98 -17.12
N GLN A 241 3.03 20.98 -17.99
CA GLN A 241 3.02 22.37 -17.59
C GLN A 241 1.69 22.60 -16.89
N LYS A 242 1.75 22.82 -15.57
CA LYS A 242 0.58 23.19 -14.78
C LYS A 242 -0.05 24.38 -15.48
N THR A 243 -1.24 24.19 -16.06
CA THR A 243 -2.08 25.31 -16.47
C THR A 243 -2.44 26.06 -15.19
N THR A 244 -1.63 27.05 -14.81
CA THR A 244 -2.04 28.04 -13.83
C THR A 244 -3.36 28.62 -14.34
N PRO A 245 -4.48 28.49 -13.61
CA PRO A 245 -5.70 29.18 -14.01
C PRO A 245 -5.34 30.65 -14.11
N LYS A 246 -5.50 31.25 -15.31
CA LYS A 246 -5.29 32.68 -15.53
C LYS A 246 -6.07 33.42 -14.46
N ARG A 247 -5.38 33.94 -13.45
CA ARG A 247 -5.95 34.80 -12.43
C ARG A 247 -6.54 35.97 -13.22
N LYS A 248 -7.87 36.05 -13.33
CA LYS A 248 -8.54 37.21 -13.91
C LYS A 248 -8.03 38.42 -13.13
N ARG A 249 -7.11 39.19 -13.72
CA ARG A 249 -6.74 40.52 -13.25
C ARG A 249 -8.05 41.30 -13.23
N ARG A 250 -8.68 41.40 -12.06
CA ARG A 250 -9.74 42.39 -11.85
C ARG A 250 -9.10 43.74 -12.13
N GLY A 251 -9.66 44.45 -13.09
CA GLY A 251 -9.14 45.73 -13.55
C GLY A 251 -8.95 46.68 -12.38
N LYS A 252 -7.76 47.28 -12.29
CA LYS A 252 -7.57 48.56 -11.61
C LYS A 252 -8.49 49.56 -12.32
N ARG A 253 -9.63 49.92 -11.71
CA ARG A 253 -10.22 51.23 -11.96
C ARG A 253 -9.27 52.24 -11.32
N LYS A 254 -8.59 53.03 -12.15
CA LYS A 254 -8.01 54.30 -11.73
C LYS A 254 -9.19 55.21 -11.38
N ASN A 255 -9.27 55.63 -10.13
CA ASN A 255 -9.78 56.95 -9.78
C ASN A 255 -8.57 57.74 -9.30
#